data_AF-A0A1I1J5C4-F1
#
_entry.id   AF-A0A1I1J5C4-F1
#
_cell.length_a   1.000
_cell.length_b   1.000
_cell.length_c   1.000
_cell.angle_alpha   90.00
_cell.angle_beta   90.00
_cell.angle_gamma   90.00
#
_symmetry.space_group_name_H-M   'P 1'
#
loop_
_entity.id
_entity.type
_entity.pdbx_description
1 polymer ?
#
loop_
_entity_poly.entity_id
_entity_poly.type
_entity_poly.pdbx_seq_one_letter_code
_entity_poly.pdbx_strand_id
1 'polypeptide(L)'
;MADINLKKLSRAELLEMMISFSEETEAAKQHEKELKEELEREKLQMQHEFAEERAAMLKSFDDEKAEMRAKFNEQKALMQQKFDKDIAGLKARLTREKNEMQQQVDDALTKIENSQSLAEASIQLGGIMESAQKAADLYVNTLKKSAEEEYKALMKEIQESKLKVKRAEALQLKKIAEMTAADLPVSEISNSASTKESSSKDADSKPVKRTRKKKDE
;
A
#
# COMPACT_ATOMS: atom_id res chain seq x y z
N MET A 1 -55.70 -63.64 52.36
CA MET A 1 -56.66 -64.71 52.09
C MET A 1 -57.35 -65.08 53.38
N ALA A 2 -58.67 -65.14 53.42
CA ALA A 2 -59.39 -65.73 54.55
C ALA A 2 -59.44 -67.25 54.38
N ASP A 3 -59.35 -68.02 55.46
CA ASP A 3 -59.38 -69.49 55.40
C ASP A 3 -60.80 -70.01 55.17
N ILE A 4 -61.23 -69.98 53.89
CA ILE A 4 -62.54 -70.44 53.48
C ILE A 4 -62.59 -71.98 53.57
N ASN A 5 -63.49 -72.47 54.43
CA ASN A 5 -63.60 -73.89 54.73
C ASN A 5 -64.38 -74.63 53.61
N LEU A 6 -63.69 -75.07 52.56
CA LEU A 6 -64.25 -75.69 51.35
C LEU A 6 -65.25 -76.85 51.60
N LYS A 7 -65.16 -77.51 52.76
CA LYS A 7 -66.09 -78.58 53.18
C LYS A 7 -67.47 -78.10 53.66
N LYS A 8 -67.68 -76.78 53.80
CA LYS A 8 -68.93 -76.17 54.28
C LYS A 8 -69.70 -75.37 53.22
N LEU A 9 -69.11 -75.14 52.04
CA LEU A 9 -69.80 -74.48 50.93
C LEU A 9 -70.84 -75.43 50.32
N SER A 10 -71.93 -74.87 49.84
CA SER A 10 -72.83 -75.59 48.93
C SER A 10 -72.12 -75.87 47.60
N ARG A 11 -72.60 -76.89 46.88
CA ARG A 11 -72.05 -77.26 45.57
C ARG A 11 -72.12 -76.12 44.55
N ALA A 12 -73.09 -75.21 44.67
CA ALA A 12 -73.23 -74.05 43.79
C ALA A 12 -72.13 -73.01 44.06
N GLU A 13 -71.97 -72.58 45.32
CA GLU A 13 -70.95 -71.60 45.71
C GLU A 13 -69.52 -72.08 45.41
N LEU A 14 -69.25 -73.38 45.55
CA LEU A 14 -67.95 -73.95 45.19
C LEU A 14 -67.68 -73.89 43.68
N LEU A 15 -68.70 -74.10 42.84
CA LEU A 15 -68.56 -74.00 41.38
C LEU A 15 -68.40 -72.54 40.95
N GLU A 16 -69.14 -71.62 41.54
CA GLU A 16 -69.02 -70.17 41.30
C GLU A 16 -67.62 -69.67 41.65
N MET A 17 -67.06 -70.09 42.79
CA MET A 17 -65.68 -69.79 43.17
C MET A 17 -64.62 -70.43 42.25
N MET A 18 -64.87 -71.63 41.73
CA MET A 18 -63.98 -72.24 40.73
C MET A 18 -64.03 -71.51 39.39
N ILE A 19 -65.21 -70.99 38.99
CA ILE A 19 -65.38 -70.17 37.78
C ILE A 19 -64.66 -68.84 37.95
N SER A 20 -64.87 -68.13 39.07
CA SER A 20 -64.21 -66.84 39.32
C SER A 20 -62.69 -66.98 39.36
N PHE A 21 -62.14 -68.02 40.00
CA PHE A 21 -60.70 -68.29 39.92
C PHE A 21 -60.23 -68.64 38.51
N SER A 22 -61.03 -69.34 37.70
CA SER A 22 -60.68 -69.60 36.29
C SER A 22 -60.59 -68.30 35.51
N GLU A 23 -61.61 -67.45 35.60
CA GLU A 23 -61.69 -66.14 34.95
C GLU A 23 -60.56 -65.21 35.40
N GLU A 24 -60.27 -65.13 36.72
CA GLU A 24 -59.14 -64.38 37.26
C GLU A 24 -57.79 -64.89 36.73
N THR A 25 -57.59 -66.21 36.63
CA THR A 25 -56.33 -66.76 36.07
C THR A 25 -56.21 -66.56 34.57
N GLU A 26 -57.31 -66.48 33.82
CA GLU A 26 -57.30 -66.16 32.40
C GLU A 26 -57.02 -64.66 32.17
N ALA A 27 -57.67 -63.78 32.93
CA ALA A 27 -57.40 -62.34 32.93
C ALA A 27 -55.93 -62.03 33.31
N ALA A 28 -55.39 -62.69 34.34
CA ALA A 28 -53.99 -62.54 34.73
C ALA A 28 -53.01 -62.99 33.62
N LYS A 29 -53.30 -64.08 32.90
CA LYS A 29 -52.49 -64.54 31.75
C LYS A 29 -52.60 -63.59 30.56
N GLN A 30 -53.77 -63.00 30.31
CA GLN A 30 -53.96 -62.00 29.24
C GLN A 30 -53.14 -60.75 29.56
N HIS A 31 -53.25 -60.20 30.77
CA HIS A 31 -52.46 -59.06 31.21
C HIS A 31 -50.94 -59.34 31.22
N GLU A 32 -50.50 -60.55 31.60
CA GLU A 32 -49.09 -60.96 31.49
C GLU A 32 -48.60 -61.00 30.03
N LYS A 33 -49.47 -61.40 29.10
CA LYS A 33 -49.17 -61.43 27.66
C LYS A 33 -49.11 -60.02 27.07
N GLU A 34 -50.07 -59.16 27.39
CA GLU A 34 -50.11 -57.76 26.96
C GLU A 34 -48.85 -57.01 27.42
N LEU A 35 -48.49 -57.11 28.71
CA LEU A 35 -47.30 -56.49 29.28
C LEU A 35 -45.99 -57.00 28.62
N LYS A 36 -45.93 -58.28 28.23
CA LYS A 36 -44.78 -58.82 27.47
C LYS A 36 -44.71 -58.24 26.06
N GLU A 37 -45.85 -58.14 25.36
CA GLU A 37 -45.89 -57.55 24.02
C GLU A 37 -45.54 -56.05 24.04
N GLU A 38 -45.95 -55.31 25.07
CA GLU A 38 -45.55 -53.91 25.28
C GLU A 38 -44.04 -53.77 25.52
N LEU A 39 -43.48 -54.56 26.43
CA LEU A 39 -42.04 -54.58 26.70
C LEU A 39 -41.22 -54.96 25.46
N GLU A 40 -41.69 -55.92 24.65
CA GLU A 40 -41.05 -56.26 23.38
C GLU A 40 -41.12 -55.11 22.36
N ARG A 41 -42.22 -54.37 22.28
CA ARG A 41 -42.34 -53.17 21.43
C ARG A 41 -41.41 -52.06 21.88
N GLU A 42 -41.38 -51.72 23.16
CA GLU A 42 -40.47 -50.71 23.73
C GLU A 42 -38.99 -51.08 23.50
N LYS A 43 -38.64 -52.35 23.71
CA LYS A 43 -37.29 -52.87 23.45
C LYS A 43 -36.89 -52.73 21.98
N LEU A 44 -37.80 -52.97 21.05
CA LEU A 44 -37.55 -52.79 19.61
C LEU A 44 -37.42 -51.31 19.23
N GLN A 45 -38.25 -50.44 19.80
CA GLN A 45 -38.14 -48.98 19.62
C GLN A 45 -36.79 -48.45 20.12
N MET A 46 -36.41 -48.80 21.34
CA MET A 46 -35.11 -48.42 21.92
C MET A 46 -33.92 -48.94 21.09
N GLN A 47 -34.01 -50.15 20.54
CA GLN A 47 -32.98 -50.68 19.63
C GLN A 47 -32.91 -49.92 18.30
N HIS A 48 -34.06 -49.44 17.78
CA HIS A 48 -34.12 -48.61 16.58
C HIS A 48 -33.50 -47.23 16.83
N GLU A 49 -33.90 -46.56 17.90
CA GLU A 49 -33.37 -45.25 18.31
C GLU A 49 -31.84 -45.29 18.48
N PHE A 50 -31.29 -46.28 19.20
CA PHE A 50 -29.83 -46.44 19.32
C PHE A 50 -29.13 -46.72 17.97
N ALA A 51 -29.80 -47.40 17.04
CA ALA A 51 -29.25 -47.62 15.69
C ALA A 51 -29.23 -46.32 14.87
N GLU A 52 -30.29 -45.50 14.96
CA GLU A 52 -30.40 -44.20 14.31
C GLU A 52 -29.41 -43.17 14.88
N GLU A 53 -29.31 -43.05 16.21
CA GLU A 53 -28.32 -42.17 16.87
C GLU A 53 -26.90 -42.54 16.46
N ARG A 54 -26.58 -43.85 16.44
CA ARG A 54 -25.28 -44.34 16.00
C ARG A 54 -25.03 -44.02 14.52
N ALA A 55 -26.03 -44.19 13.65
CA ALA A 55 -25.91 -43.86 12.23
C ALA A 55 -25.71 -42.35 12.01
N ALA A 56 -26.42 -41.50 12.76
CA ALA A 56 -26.27 -40.06 12.73
C ALA A 56 -24.87 -39.61 13.19
N MET A 57 -24.36 -40.19 14.29
CA MET A 57 -23.00 -39.93 14.78
C MET A 57 -21.92 -40.37 13.79
N LEU A 58 -22.05 -41.56 13.17
CA LEU A 58 -21.11 -42.00 12.14
C LEU A 58 -21.12 -41.05 10.92
N LYS A 59 -22.31 -40.59 10.51
CA LYS A 59 -22.46 -39.64 9.41
C LYS A 59 -21.79 -38.30 9.72
N SER A 60 -22.01 -37.73 10.92
CA SER A 60 -21.37 -36.46 11.29
C SER A 60 -19.84 -36.57 11.32
N PHE A 61 -19.29 -37.70 11.75
CA PHE A 61 -17.83 -37.95 11.69
C PHE A 61 -17.29 -38.02 10.27
N ASP A 62 -17.99 -38.67 9.32
CA ASP A 62 -17.55 -38.71 7.93
C ASP A 62 -17.74 -37.36 7.21
N ASP A 63 -18.79 -36.59 7.55
CA ASP A 63 -19.00 -35.22 7.06
C ASP A 63 -17.88 -34.26 7.57
N GLU A 64 -17.58 -34.25 8.87
CA GLU A 64 -16.47 -33.46 9.44
C GLU A 64 -15.11 -33.82 8.83
N LYS A 65 -14.86 -35.11 8.61
CA LYS A 65 -13.64 -35.63 7.97
C LYS A 65 -13.56 -35.26 6.50
N ALA A 66 -14.68 -35.16 5.79
CA ALA A 66 -14.75 -34.62 4.44
C ALA A 66 -14.42 -33.12 4.43
N GLU A 67 -15.00 -32.33 5.33
CA GLU A 67 -14.67 -30.92 5.49
C GLU A 67 -13.19 -30.69 5.81
N MET A 68 -12.62 -31.45 6.75
CA MET A 68 -11.21 -31.33 7.12
C MET A 68 -10.28 -31.66 5.94
N ARG A 69 -10.63 -32.65 5.12
CA ARG A 69 -9.92 -32.95 3.87
C ARG A 69 -10.07 -31.82 2.85
N ALA A 70 -11.25 -31.22 2.71
CA ALA A 70 -11.47 -30.09 1.81
C ALA A 70 -10.63 -28.87 2.22
N LYS A 71 -10.72 -28.45 3.49
CA LYS A 71 -9.93 -27.35 4.08
C LYS A 71 -8.42 -27.58 3.94
N PHE A 72 -7.94 -28.79 4.18
CA PHE A 72 -6.53 -29.15 4.00
C PHE A 72 -6.08 -29.06 2.54
N ASN A 73 -6.90 -29.57 1.60
CA ASN A 73 -6.60 -29.50 0.17
C ASN A 73 -6.60 -28.06 -0.35
N GLU A 74 -7.52 -27.22 0.13
CA GLU A 74 -7.56 -25.78 -0.18
C GLU A 74 -6.30 -25.07 0.32
N GLN A 75 -5.93 -25.25 1.60
CA GLN A 75 -4.70 -24.67 2.16
C GLN A 75 -3.45 -25.13 1.39
N LYS A 76 -3.38 -26.41 1.02
CA LYS A 76 -2.30 -26.96 0.20
C LYS A 76 -2.24 -26.31 -1.18
N ALA A 77 -3.39 -26.11 -1.84
CA ALA A 77 -3.47 -25.45 -3.15
C ALA A 77 -3.06 -23.97 -3.07
N LEU A 78 -3.52 -23.23 -2.07
CA LEU A 78 -3.14 -21.83 -1.83
C LEU A 78 -1.64 -21.68 -1.55
N MET A 79 -1.05 -22.62 -0.78
CA MET A 79 0.38 -22.63 -0.51
C MET A 79 1.19 -22.96 -1.77
N GLN A 80 0.75 -23.95 -2.56
CA GLN A 80 1.38 -24.30 -3.84
C GLN A 80 1.36 -23.10 -4.80
N GLN A 81 0.21 -22.43 -4.94
CA GLN A 81 0.05 -21.26 -5.82
C GLN A 81 0.99 -20.09 -5.42
N LYS A 82 1.23 -19.89 -4.12
CA LYS A 82 2.21 -18.90 -3.64
C LYS A 82 3.62 -19.28 -4.07
N PHE A 83 4.05 -20.53 -3.82
CA PHE A 83 5.38 -21.00 -4.24
C PHE A 83 5.57 -20.96 -5.76
N ASP A 84 4.56 -21.33 -6.55
CA ASP A 84 4.62 -21.26 -8.01
C ASP A 84 4.79 -19.82 -8.50
N LYS A 85 4.08 -18.86 -7.89
CA LYS A 85 4.22 -17.43 -8.17
C LYS A 85 5.60 -16.90 -7.80
N ASP A 86 6.14 -17.29 -6.65
CA ASP A 86 7.47 -16.87 -6.20
C ASP A 86 8.58 -17.45 -7.09
N ILE A 87 8.47 -18.73 -7.46
CA ILE A 87 9.36 -19.40 -8.42
C ILE A 87 9.29 -18.71 -9.80
N ALA A 88 8.10 -18.36 -10.28
CA ALA A 88 7.93 -17.63 -11.53
C ALA A 88 8.55 -16.22 -11.45
N GLY A 89 8.37 -15.51 -10.33
CA GLY A 89 8.99 -14.21 -10.07
C GLY A 89 10.51 -14.25 -10.05
N LEU A 90 11.10 -15.24 -9.37
CA LEU A 90 12.54 -15.46 -9.33
C LEU A 90 13.10 -15.81 -10.72
N LYS A 91 12.44 -16.69 -11.47
CA LYS A 91 12.82 -17.01 -12.87
C LYS A 91 12.75 -15.79 -13.77
N ALA A 92 11.70 -14.97 -13.66
CA ALA A 92 11.55 -13.74 -14.44
C ALA A 92 12.65 -12.72 -14.10
N ARG A 93 12.98 -12.55 -12.81
CA ARG A 93 14.07 -11.67 -12.35
C ARG A 93 15.42 -12.13 -12.90
N LEU A 94 15.76 -13.41 -12.71
CA LEU A 94 17.02 -13.99 -13.19
C LEU A 94 17.14 -13.90 -14.73
N THR A 95 16.03 -14.03 -15.45
CA THR A 95 16.01 -13.85 -16.91
C THR A 95 16.29 -12.39 -17.31
N ARG A 96 15.74 -11.40 -16.58
CA ARG A 96 16.05 -9.97 -16.81
C ARG A 96 17.50 -9.67 -16.51
N GLU A 97 18.00 -10.04 -15.32
CA GLU A 97 19.39 -9.81 -14.91
C GLU A 97 20.37 -10.48 -15.90
N LYS A 98 20.07 -11.69 -16.39
CA LYS A 98 20.85 -12.33 -17.45
C LYS A 98 20.84 -11.54 -18.77
N ASN A 99 19.67 -11.05 -19.21
CA ASN A 99 19.54 -10.29 -20.45
C ASN A 99 20.20 -8.91 -20.35
N GLU A 100 20.10 -8.23 -19.21
CA GLU A 100 20.77 -6.95 -18.94
C GLU A 100 22.30 -7.12 -18.94
N MET A 101 22.82 -8.18 -18.31
CA MET A 101 24.24 -8.52 -18.37
C MET A 101 24.69 -8.89 -19.79
N GLN A 102 23.88 -9.60 -20.55
CA GLN A 102 24.17 -9.92 -21.95
C GLN A 102 24.24 -8.65 -22.80
N GLN A 103 23.26 -7.74 -22.67
CA GLN A 103 23.26 -6.44 -23.35
C GLN A 103 24.48 -5.60 -22.99
N GLN A 104 24.88 -5.54 -21.72
CA GLN A 104 26.11 -4.82 -21.31
C GLN A 104 27.38 -5.42 -21.94
N VAL A 105 27.44 -6.74 -22.10
CA VAL A 105 28.57 -7.42 -22.78
C VAL A 105 28.52 -7.14 -24.29
N ASP A 106 27.35 -7.22 -24.93
CA ASP A 106 27.18 -6.96 -26.36
C ASP A 106 27.47 -5.48 -26.70
N ASP A 107 27.03 -4.52 -25.86
CA ASP A 107 27.36 -3.10 -25.96
C ASP A 107 28.87 -2.84 -25.77
N ALA A 108 29.52 -3.56 -24.85
CA ALA A 108 30.97 -3.48 -24.67
C ALA A 108 31.74 -4.06 -25.88
N LEU A 109 31.28 -5.18 -26.43
CA LEU A 109 31.87 -5.79 -27.63
C LEU A 109 31.72 -4.89 -28.85
N THR A 110 30.53 -4.33 -29.10
CA THR A 110 30.31 -3.40 -30.22
C THR A 110 31.13 -2.11 -30.07
N LYS A 111 31.34 -1.59 -28.85
CA LYS A 111 32.30 -0.48 -28.62
C LYS A 111 33.74 -0.86 -28.98
N ILE A 112 34.17 -2.09 -28.66
CA ILE A 112 35.50 -2.59 -29.04
C ILE A 112 35.60 -2.74 -30.56
N GLU A 113 34.64 -3.37 -31.21
CA GLU A 113 34.62 -3.62 -32.66
C GLU A 113 34.61 -2.33 -33.50
N ASN A 114 33.91 -1.29 -33.04
CA ASN A 114 33.85 0.00 -33.73
C ASN A 114 35.06 0.91 -33.44
N SER A 115 35.91 0.56 -32.47
CA SER A 115 37.11 1.33 -32.14
C SER A 115 38.28 0.99 -33.07
N GLN A 116 39.03 1.99 -33.52
CA GLN A 116 40.15 1.79 -34.45
C GLN A 116 41.47 1.46 -33.72
N SER A 117 41.49 1.56 -32.40
CA SER A 117 42.67 1.35 -31.55
C SER A 117 42.29 0.92 -30.14
N LEU A 118 43.14 0.10 -29.51
CA LEU A 118 42.99 -0.34 -28.12
C LEU A 118 42.86 0.85 -27.14
N ALA A 119 43.55 1.97 -27.43
CA ALA A 119 43.44 3.20 -26.65
C ALA A 119 42.03 3.80 -26.73
N GLU A 120 41.47 3.87 -27.94
CA GLU A 120 40.10 4.35 -28.17
C GLU A 120 39.07 3.43 -27.50
N ALA A 121 39.21 2.10 -27.66
CA ALA A 121 38.38 1.11 -26.97
C ALA A 121 38.34 1.36 -25.46
N SER A 122 39.50 1.55 -24.82
CA SER A 122 39.59 1.78 -23.39
C SER A 122 38.90 3.07 -22.92
N ILE A 123 38.93 4.12 -23.74
CA ILE A 123 38.28 5.42 -23.46
C ILE A 123 36.75 5.31 -23.61
N GLN A 124 36.27 4.57 -24.63
CA GLN A 124 34.85 4.35 -24.88
C GLN A 124 34.20 3.39 -23.86
N LEU A 125 34.91 2.33 -23.46
CA LEU A 125 34.49 1.40 -22.40
C LEU A 125 34.45 2.10 -21.03
N GLY A 126 35.42 2.98 -20.75
CA GLY A 126 35.46 3.77 -19.51
C GLY A 126 34.43 4.89 -19.41
N GLY A 127 33.59 5.12 -20.44
CA GLY A 127 32.57 6.18 -20.44
C GLY A 127 33.16 7.61 -20.40
N ILE A 128 34.45 7.77 -20.71
CA ILE A 128 35.16 9.06 -20.58
C ILE A 128 34.67 10.07 -21.62
N MET A 129 34.40 9.62 -22.87
CA MET A 129 33.82 10.50 -23.89
C MET A 129 32.38 10.93 -23.55
N GLU A 130 31.54 10.01 -23.09
CA GLU A 130 30.13 10.28 -22.76
C GLU A 130 30.01 11.25 -21.58
N SER A 131 30.89 11.13 -20.57
CA SER A 131 30.96 12.04 -19.44
C SER A 131 31.54 13.40 -19.82
N ALA A 132 32.57 13.45 -20.67
CA ALA A 132 33.10 14.70 -21.22
C ALA A 132 32.05 15.45 -22.07
N GLN A 133 31.28 14.74 -22.90
CA GLN A 133 30.20 15.32 -23.71
C GLN A 133 29.09 15.89 -22.82
N LYS A 134 28.62 15.16 -21.80
CA LYS A 134 27.66 15.66 -20.81
C LYS A 134 28.17 16.92 -20.08
N ALA A 135 29.46 16.97 -19.74
CA ALA A 135 30.06 18.16 -19.13
C ALA A 135 30.11 19.36 -20.09
N ALA A 136 30.42 19.14 -21.38
CA ALA A 136 30.38 20.16 -22.41
C ALA A 136 28.94 20.69 -22.65
N ASP A 137 27.95 19.80 -22.73
CA ASP A 137 26.54 20.15 -22.87
C ASP A 137 26.05 20.98 -21.67
N LEU A 138 26.43 20.60 -20.45
CA LEU A 138 26.13 21.39 -19.25
C LEU A 138 26.74 22.79 -19.33
N TYR A 139 28.01 22.92 -19.74
CA TYR A 139 28.68 24.20 -19.90
C TYR A 139 28.05 25.09 -20.98
N VAL A 140 27.71 24.53 -22.14
CA VAL A 140 27.00 25.26 -23.20
C VAL A 140 25.62 25.72 -22.71
N ASN A 141 24.92 24.90 -21.94
CA ASN A 141 23.61 25.25 -21.38
C ASN A 141 23.70 26.32 -20.28
N THR A 142 24.76 26.36 -19.46
CA THR A 142 24.95 27.46 -18.49
C THR A 142 25.30 28.76 -19.18
N LEU A 143 26.16 28.75 -20.21
CA LEU A 143 26.47 29.93 -21.03
C LEU A 143 25.22 30.51 -21.71
N LYS A 144 24.38 29.66 -22.32
CA LYS A 144 23.10 30.10 -22.92
C LYS A 144 22.19 30.78 -21.90
N LYS A 145 22.04 30.22 -20.70
CA LYS A 145 21.24 30.82 -19.62
C LYS A 145 21.79 32.17 -19.17
N SER A 146 23.10 32.28 -18.96
CA SER A 146 23.76 33.56 -18.61
C SER A 146 23.50 34.62 -19.68
N ALA A 147 23.71 34.29 -20.96
CA ALA A 147 23.49 35.21 -22.07
C ALA A 147 22.02 35.64 -22.20
N GLU A 148 21.06 34.74 -21.97
CA GLU A 148 19.65 35.08 -21.92
C GLU A 148 19.28 35.99 -20.74
N GLU A 149 19.86 35.78 -19.56
CA GLU A 149 19.65 36.59 -18.37
C GLU A 149 20.25 38.00 -18.54
N GLU A 150 21.47 38.08 -19.06
CA GLU A 150 22.14 39.34 -19.44
C GLU A 150 21.35 40.12 -20.49
N TYR A 151 20.84 39.44 -21.54
CA TYR A 151 19.99 40.06 -22.55
C TYR A 151 18.67 40.60 -21.97
N LYS A 152 18.03 39.83 -21.07
CA LYS A 152 16.81 40.28 -20.35
C LYS A 152 17.10 41.49 -19.45
N ALA A 153 18.25 41.50 -18.75
CA ALA A 153 18.68 42.62 -17.93
C ALA A 153 18.93 43.89 -18.77
N LEU A 154 19.68 43.77 -19.87
CA LEU A 154 19.95 44.87 -20.81
C LEU A 154 18.66 45.44 -21.41
N MET A 155 17.72 44.58 -21.83
CA MET A 155 16.43 45.02 -22.37
C MET A 155 15.59 45.78 -21.34
N LYS A 156 15.66 45.40 -20.05
CA LYS A 156 15.03 46.14 -18.96
C LYS A 156 15.69 47.51 -18.74
N GLU A 157 17.02 47.57 -18.74
CA GLU A 157 17.77 48.84 -18.62
C GLU A 157 17.49 49.80 -19.79
N ILE A 158 17.34 49.28 -21.02
CA ILE A 158 16.92 50.05 -22.19
C ILE A 158 15.49 50.60 -22.03
N GLN A 159 14.58 49.87 -21.39
CA GLN A 159 13.23 50.38 -21.10
C GLN A 159 13.26 51.46 -20.01
N GLU A 160 14.02 51.24 -18.92
CA GLU A 160 14.15 52.20 -17.83
C GLU A 160 14.83 53.50 -18.28
N SER A 161 15.87 53.42 -19.12
CA SER A 161 16.52 54.60 -19.72
C SER A 161 15.59 55.34 -20.68
N LYS A 162 14.84 54.66 -21.56
CA LYS A 162 13.80 55.28 -22.38
C LYS A 162 12.73 55.99 -21.55
N LEU A 163 12.33 55.44 -20.40
CA LEU A 163 11.39 56.10 -19.48
C LEU A 163 12.02 57.31 -18.78
N LYS A 164 13.29 57.25 -18.39
CA LYS A 164 14.04 58.39 -17.83
C LYS A 164 14.18 59.53 -18.85
N VAL A 165 14.51 59.22 -20.11
CA VAL A 165 14.59 60.19 -21.21
C VAL A 165 13.23 60.85 -21.45
N LYS A 166 12.15 60.07 -21.62
CA LYS A 166 10.78 60.62 -21.76
C LYS A 166 10.35 61.51 -20.60
N ARG A 167 10.75 61.19 -19.36
CA ARG A 167 10.50 62.05 -18.20
C ARG A 167 11.33 63.34 -18.24
N ALA A 168 12.58 63.28 -18.67
CA ALA A 168 13.43 64.45 -18.85
C ALA A 168 12.90 65.37 -19.98
N GLU A 169 12.49 64.80 -21.11
CA GLU A 169 11.82 65.52 -22.21
C GLU A 169 10.53 66.19 -21.73
N ALA A 170 9.68 65.48 -21.00
CA ALA A 170 8.44 66.05 -20.45
C ALA A 170 8.71 67.16 -19.42
N LEU A 171 9.76 67.05 -18.60
CA LEU A 171 10.18 68.10 -17.68
C LEU A 171 10.78 69.32 -18.41
N GLN A 172 11.55 69.10 -19.48
CA GLN A 172 12.06 70.18 -20.33
C GLN A 172 10.92 70.90 -21.06
N LEU A 173 9.95 70.17 -21.63
CA LEU A 173 8.76 70.75 -22.25
C LEU A 173 7.92 71.57 -21.25
N LYS A 174 7.75 71.08 -20.01
CA LYS A 174 7.12 71.87 -18.94
C LYS A 174 7.91 73.12 -18.60
N LYS A 175 9.24 73.02 -18.48
CA LYS A 175 10.11 74.16 -18.17
C LYS A 175 10.11 75.22 -19.29
N ILE A 176 10.05 74.79 -20.55
CA ILE A 176 9.87 75.67 -21.71
C ILE A 176 8.49 76.33 -21.66
N ALA A 177 7.42 75.58 -21.35
CA ALA A 177 6.07 76.13 -21.20
C ALA A 177 5.95 77.15 -20.05
N GLU A 178 6.59 76.89 -18.90
CA GLU A 178 6.68 77.82 -17.77
C GLU A 178 7.48 79.08 -18.14
N MET A 179 8.57 78.96 -18.91
CA MET A 179 9.31 80.12 -19.43
C MET A 179 8.52 80.93 -20.47
N THR A 180 7.60 80.31 -21.23
CA THR A 180 6.71 81.06 -22.16
C THR A 180 5.49 81.71 -21.49
N ALA A 181 5.28 81.48 -20.19
CA ALA A 181 4.15 82.04 -19.44
C ALA A 181 4.50 83.25 -18.56
N ALA A 182 5.78 83.68 -18.54
CA ALA A 182 6.26 84.73 -17.65
C ALA A 182 7.46 85.54 -18.21
N ASP A 183 7.19 86.46 -19.13
CA ASP A 183 7.92 87.74 -19.24
C ASP A 183 7.10 88.79 -18.45
N LEU A 184 7.60 89.76 -17.69
CA LEU A 184 8.94 90.24 -17.25
C LEU A 184 8.67 91.08 -15.94
N PRO A 185 9.58 91.86 -15.30
CA PRO A 185 10.97 92.20 -15.62
C PRO A 185 12.03 92.07 -14.48
N VAL A 186 13.31 92.09 -14.90
CA VAL A 186 14.51 92.73 -14.27
C VAL A 186 14.69 92.72 -12.73
N SER A 187 15.78 92.08 -12.25
CA SER A 187 16.84 92.77 -11.47
C SER A 187 18.10 91.91 -11.21
N GLU A 188 19.17 92.63 -10.94
CA GLU A 188 20.60 92.32 -10.94
C GLU A 188 21.14 91.86 -9.55
N ILE A 189 22.45 91.52 -9.46
CA ILE A 189 23.34 91.54 -8.26
C ILE A 189 23.60 90.24 -7.44
N SER A 190 24.76 89.63 -7.73
CA SER A 190 25.88 89.15 -6.86
C SER A 190 25.72 88.26 -5.60
N ASN A 191 26.79 87.46 -5.37
CA ASN A 191 27.31 86.94 -4.08
C ASN A 191 26.46 85.88 -3.34
N SER A 192 27.01 84.93 -2.57
CA SER A 192 28.41 84.49 -2.33
C SER A 192 28.39 83.08 -1.69
N ALA A 193 29.57 82.55 -1.32
CA ALA A 193 29.90 81.68 -0.17
C ALA A 193 28.79 80.92 0.61
N SER A 194 28.98 79.70 1.14
CA SER A 194 30.09 78.73 1.09
C SER A 194 29.72 77.44 1.87
N THR A 195 30.66 76.48 1.90
CA THR A 195 30.99 75.61 3.06
C THR A 195 30.07 74.44 3.51
N LYS A 196 30.74 73.28 3.71
CA LYS A 196 30.64 72.36 4.87
C LYS A 196 29.41 71.43 4.96
N GLU A 197 29.47 70.25 5.59
CA GLU A 197 30.59 69.38 6.02
C GLU A 197 30.05 67.95 6.25
N SER A 198 30.97 67.02 6.55
CA SER A 198 30.82 65.65 7.06
C SER A 198 31.02 64.53 6.02
N SER A 199 32.04 63.65 6.09
CA SER A 199 32.88 63.06 7.14
C SER A 199 32.32 61.81 7.85
N SER A 200 32.79 60.65 7.41
CA SER A 200 33.20 59.47 8.22
C SER A 200 33.69 58.40 7.23
N LYS A 201 34.97 58.02 7.21
CA LYS A 201 35.80 57.30 8.21
C LYS A 201 35.70 55.78 8.13
N ASP A 202 36.79 55.22 7.58
CA ASP A 202 37.63 54.17 8.17
C ASP A 202 37.19 52.69 8.24
N ALA A 203 38.25 51.86 8.16
CA ALA A 203 38.40 50.49 8.70
C ALA A 203 37.80 49.30 7.93
N ASP A 204 38.60 48.76 7.01
CA ASP A 204 39.35 47.50 7.22
C ASP A 204 38.67 46.34 8.00
N SER A 205 38.47 45.19 7.35
CA SER A 205 38.97 43.89 7.86
C SER A 205 38.66 42.69 6.94
N LYS A 206 39.67 41.84 6.73
CA LYS A 206 39.53 40.44 6.29
C LYS A 206 39.14 39.54 7.50
N PRO A 207 39.09 38.20 7.37
CA PRO A 207 38.21 37.37 6.54
C PRO A 207 37.40 36.37 7.40
N VAL A 208 36.18 36.01 7.01
CA VAL A 208 35.36 35.06 7.78
C VAL A 208 35.65 33.60 7.40
N LYS A 209 36.36 32.87 8.27
CA LYS A 209 36.28 31.41 8.34
C LYS A 209 34.85 31.00 8.71
N ARG A 210 34.27 30.01 8.01
CA ARG A 210 33.13 29.24 8.52
C ARG A 210 33.42 27.75 8.53
N THR A 211 33.43 27.21 9.75
CA THR A 211 33.39 25.78 10.06
C THR A 211 32.02 25.19 9.74
N ARG A 212 31.95 23.86 9.55
CA ARG A 212 30.76 23.09 9.95
C ARG A 212 31.12 21.65 10.30
N LYS A 213 30.76 21.27 11.54
CA LYS A 213 30.74 19.89 12.05
C LYS A 213 29.68 19.06 11.31
N LYS A 214 29.94 17.75 11.19
CA LYS A 214 29.02 16.59 11.35
C LYS A 214 29.79 15.33 10.88
N LYS A 215 29.54 14.10 11.35
CA LYS A 215 28.95 13.56 12.61
C LYS A 215 29.10 12.03 12.52
N ASP A 216 29.09 11.34 13.66
CA ASP A 216 28.69 9.93 13.82
C ASP A 216 29.43 8.84 13.00
N GLU A 217 30.40 8.18 13.64
CA GLU A 217 30.43 6.72 13.84
C GLU A 217 31.15 6.42 15.18
#